data_AF-A0A960XZJ9-F1
#
_entry.id   AF-A0A960XZJ9-F1
#
_cell.length_a   1.000
_cell.length_b   1.000
_cell.length_c   1.000
_cell.angle_alpha   90.00
_cell.angle_beta   90.00
_cell.angle_gamma   90.00
#
_symmetry.space_group_name_H-M   'P 1'
#
loop_
_entity.id
_entity.type
_entity.pdbx_description
1 polymer ?
#
loop_
_entity_poly.entity_id
_entity_poly.type
_entity_poly.pdbx_seq_one_letter_code
_entity_poly.pdbx_strand_id
1 'polypeptide(L)' 'WAIPTPGHSSAHLSYLIRTPGGPVLLTGDASHTRLGFEKGVEPGWTDDRSTAQKSLARLREFSARFPEVRLIYGHER' A
#
# COMPACT_ATOMS: atom_id res chain seq x y z
N TRP A 1 -12.26 -5.38 1.00
CA TRP A 1 -11.34 -6.47 1.39
C TRP A 1 -10.25 -5.91 2.28
N ALA A 2 -9.96 -6.58 3.39
CA ALA A 2 -8.77 -6.31 4.19
C ALA A 2 -7.61 -7.15 3.63
N ILE A 3 -6.48 -6.50 3.35
CA ILE A 3 -5.30 -7.09 2.72
C ILE A 3 -4.16 -7.03 3.74
N PRO A 4 -3.66 -8.17 4.24
CA PRO A 4 -2.48 -8.22 5.09
C PRO A 4 -1.28 -7.57 4.39
N THR A 5 -0.77 -6.49 4.97
CA THR A 5 0.43 -5.77 4.52
C THR A 5 1.37 -5.52 5.70
N PRO A 6 1.82 -6.59 6.37
CA PRO A 6 2.68 -6.48 7.53
C PRO A 6 4.02 -5.85 7.16
N GLY A 7 4.73 -5.37 8.17
CA GLY A 7 6.10 -4.86 8.05
C GLY A 7 6.25 -3.47 8.65
N HIS A 8 5.37 -2.53 8.32
CA HIS A 8 5.32 -1.27 9.07
C HIS A 8 4.95 -1.54 10.54
N SER A 9 3.89 -2.31 10.74
CA SER A 9 3.65 -3.06 11.98
C SER A 9 3.30 -4.51 11.67
N SER A 10 3.46 -5.39 12.65
CA SER A 10 3.23 -6.84 12.48
C SER A 10 1.80 -7.20 12.02
N ALA A 11 0.79 -6.40 12.38
CA ALA A 11 -0.61 -6.61 12.05
C ALA A 11 -1.18 -5.57 11.06
N HIS A 12 -0.31 -4.84 10.35
CA HIS A 12 -0.74 -3.78 9.43
C HIS A 12 -1.62 -4.33 8.29
N LEU A 13 -2.64 -3.55 7.91
CA LEU A 13 -3.60 -3.86 6.86
C LEU A 13 -3.74 -2.71 5.87
N SER A 14 -3.82 -3.06 4.59
CA SER A 14 -4.31 -2.19 3.52
C SER A 14 -5.74 -2.59 3.15
N TYR A 15 -6.49 -1.70 2.50
CA TYR A 15 -7.89 -1.97 2.18
C TYR A 15 -8.20 -1.71 0.71
N LEU A 16 -8.78 -2.71 0.04
CA LEU A 16 -9.42 -2.53 -1.27
C LEU A 16 -10.92 -2.30 -1.06
N ILE A 17 -11.40 -1.16 -1.49
CA ILE A 17 -12.76 -0.68 -1.27
C ILE A 17 -13.45 -0.53 -2.62
N ARG A 18 -14.69 -1.02 -2.72
CA ARG A 18 -15.55 -0.78 -3.88
C ARG A 18 -16.33 0.52 -3.62
N THR A 19 -16.23 1.48 -4.53
CA THR A 19 -17.01 2.72 -4.47
C THR A 19 -17.83 2.91 -5.74
N PRO A 20 -18.87 3.76 -5.75
CA PRO A 20 -19.57 4.12 -6.98
C PRO A 20 -18.66 4.72 -8.06
N GLY A 21 -17.57 5.38 -7.68
CA GLY A 21 -16.57 5.95 -8.58
C GLY A 21 -15.45 4.98 -8.98
N GLY A 22 -15.59 3.68 -8.71
CA GLY A 22 -14.61 2.65 -9.00
C GLY A 22 -13.88 2.11 -7.76
N PRO A 23 -13.01 1.09 -7.94
CA PRO A 23 -12.25 0.50 -6.85
C PRO A 23 -11.14 1.44 -6.35
N VAL A 24 -10.93 1.46 -5.03
CA VAL A 24 -9.92 2.27 -4.36
C VAL A 24 -9.07 1.40 -3.46
N LEU A 25 -7.74 1.49 -3.57
CA LEU A 25 -6.78 0.85 -2.69
C LEU A 25 -6.23 1.88 -1.70
N LEU A 26 -6.58 1.74 -0.43
CA LEU A 26 -5.96 2.45 0.68
C LEU A 26 -4.70 1.68 1.10
N THR A 27 -3.53 2.28 0.90
CA THR A 27 -2.26 1.63 1.24
C THR A 27 -1.96 1.68 2.74
N GLY A 28 -2.46 2.68 3.46
CA GLY A 28 -2.10 2.91 4.86
C GLY A 28 -0.60 3.19 5.00
N ASP A 29 0.01 2.69 6.07
CA ASP A 29 1.44 2.85 6.31
C ASP A 29 2.28 1.80 5.57
N ALA A 30 1.68 0.99 4.69
CA ALA A 30 2.47 0.23 3.72
C ALA A 30 3.16 1.15 2.70
N SER A 31 2.60 2.36 2.47
CA SER A 31 3.26 3.43 1.71
C SER A 31 2.72 4.80 2.09
N HIS A 32 3.61 5.67 2.57
CA HIS A 32 3.23 7.03 2.99
C HIS A 32 2.91 7.95 1.82
N THR A 33 3.67 7.87 0.72
CA THR A 33 3.57 8.79 -0.42
C THR A 33 3.52 8.05 -1.74
N ARG A 34 3.04 8.72 -2.79
CA ARG A 34 3.09 8.23 -4.16
C ARG A 34 4.51 7.98 -4.63
N LEU A 35 5.42 8.93 -4.36
CA LEU A 35 6.81 8.82 -4.78
C LEU A 35 7.50 7.60 -4.15
N GLY A 36 7.24 7.33 -2.87
CA GLY A 36 7.73 6.13 -2.19
C GLY A 36 7.18 4.87 -2.85
N PHE A 37 5.87 4.83 -3.11
CA PHE A 37 5.24 3.70 -3.78
C PHE A 37 5.82 3.42 -5.17
N GLU A 38 5.95 4.45 -6.01
CA GLU A 38 6.45 4.32 -7.38
C GLU A 38 7.91 3.84 -7.38
N LYS A 39 8.73 4.34 -6.44
CA LYS A 39 10.14 3.93 -6.29
C LYS A 39 10.33 2.62 -5.53
N GLY A 40 9.28 2.06 -4.92
CA GLY A 40 9.39 0.87 -4.07
C GLY A 40 10.15 1.12 -2.77
N VAL A 41 10.04 2.33 -2.23
CA VAL A 41 10.66 2.75 -0.96
C VAL A 41 9.58 2.74 0.12
N GLU A 42 9.75 1.85 1.09
CA GLU A 42 8.91 1.77 2.29
C GLU A 42 9.06 3.02 3.19
N PRO A 43 8.15 3.24 4.15
CA PRO A 43 8.29 4.35 5.10
C PRO A 43 9.61 4.32 5.88
N GLY A 44 10.02 5.49 6.38
CA GLY A 44 11.27 5.63 7.12
C GLY A 44 11.36 4.75 8.38
N TRP A 45 10.23 4.51 9.05
CA TRP A 45 10.15 3.59 10.20
C TRP A 45 9.24 2.40 9.90
N THR A 46 9.71 1.20 10.24
CA THR A 46 9.01 -0.09 10.09
C THR A 46 9.48 -1.08 11.16
N ASP A 47 8.58 -1.89 11.72
CA ASP A 47 8.93 -3.02 12.60
C ASP A 47 9.84 -4.07 11.92
N ASP A 48 9.55 -4.40 10.66
CA ASP A 48 10.33 -5.33 9.84
C ASP A 48 10.42 -4.83 8.39
N ARG A 49 11.60 -4.35 8.03
CA ARG A 49 11.88 -3.78 6.71
C ARG A 49 11.74 -4.79 5.57
N SER A 50 12.19 -6.03 5.76
CA SER A 50 12.11 -7.05 4.71
C SER A 50 10.65 -7.40 4.42
N THR A 51 9.85 -7.53 5.48
CA THR A 51 8.42 -7.80 5.35
C THR A 51 7.68 -6.60 4.76
N ALA A 52 8.02 -5.37 5.15
CA ALA A 52 7.45 -4.14 4.59
C ALA A 52 7.70 -4.04 3.08
N GLN A 53 8.93 -4.32 2.63
CA GLN A 53 9.29 -4.30 1.21
C GLN A 53 8.50 -5.34 0.40
N LYS A 54 8.30 -6.55 0.94
CA LYS A 54 7.48 -7.58 0.30
C LYS A 54 6.01 -7.16 0.20
N SER A 55 5.47 -6.57 1.26
CA SER A 55 4.11 -6.02 1.27
C SER A 55 3.94 -4.91 0.23
N LEU A 56 4.87 -3.96 0.19
CA LEU A 56 4.88 -2.87 -0.79
C LEU A 56 4.99 -3.40 -2.23
N ALA A 57 5.88 -4.35 -2.49
CA ALA A 57 6.02 -4.96 -3.81
C ALA A 57 4.71 -5.60 -4.30
N ARG A 58 4.01 -6.35 -3.43
CA ARG A 58 2.71 -6.96 -3.76
C ARG A 58 1.65 -5.91 -4.10
N LEU A 59 1.59 -4.80 -3.37
CA LEU A 59 0.66 -3.72 -3.70
C LEU A 59 0.98 -3.07 -5.04
N ARG A 60 2.28 -2.89 -5.36
CA ARG A 60 2.73 -2.35 -6.65
C ARG A 60 2.40 -3.28 -7.81
N GLU A 61 2.63 -4.58 -7.66
CA GLU A 61 2.25 -5.60 -8.64
C GLU A 61 0.74 -5.62 -8.88
N PHE A 62 -0.06 -5.54 -7.81
CA PHE A 62 -1.51 -5.44 -7.91
C PHE A 62 -1.92 -4.18 -8.67
N SER A 63 -1.37 -3.01 -8.32
CA SER A 63 -1.67 -1.74 -9.00
C SER A 63 -1.29 -1.76 -10.48
N ALA A 64 -0.17 -2.39 -10.85
CA ALA A 64 0.24 -2.52 -12.24
C ALA A 64 -0.72 -3.41 -13.05
N ARG A 65 -1.29 -4.44 -12.42
CA ARG A 65 -2.26 -5.35 -13.05
C ARG A 65 -3.66 -4.73 -13.18
N PHE A 66 -4.03 -3.82 -12.29
CA PHE A 66 -5.35 -3.19 -12.23
C PHE A 66 -5.22 -1.66 -12.23
N PRO A 67 -4.84 -1.05 -13.37
CA PRO A 67 -4.60 0.40 -13.46
C PRO A 67 -5.85 1.25 -13.21
N GLU A 68 -7.04 0.67 -13.28
CA GLU A 68 -8.31 1.31 -12.93
C GLU A 68 -8.52 1.49 -11.42
N VAL A 69 -7.72 0.81 -10.58
CA VAL A 69 -7.79 0.95 -9.13
C VAL A 69 -7.07 2.22 -8.70
N ARG A 70 -7.84 3.15 -8.13
CA ARG A 70 -7.27 4.40 -7.61
C ARG A 70 -6.53 4.13 -6.29
N LEU A 71 -5.31 4.62 -6.16
CA LEU A 71 -4.54 4.53 -4.90
C LEU A 71 -4.76 5.75 -4.02
N ILE A 72 -4.77 5.52 -2.71
CA ILE A 72 -4.65 6.55 -1.67
C ILE A 72 -3.50 6.15 -0.74
N TYR A 73 -2.58 7.08 -0.52
CA TYR A 73 -1.39 6.88 0.29
C TYR A 73 -1.60 7.38 1.72
N GLY A 74 -0.92 6.77 2.70
CA GLY A 74 -1.22 7.01 4.12
C GLY A 74 -0.98 8.44 4.61
N HIS A 75 0.03 9.12 4.06
CA HIS A 75 0.50 10.44 4.51
C HIS A 75 0.77 11.38 3.34
N GLU A 76 -0.06 11.30 2.30
CA GLU A 76 -0.03 12.20 1.16
C GLU A 76 -1.25 13.15 1.20
N ARG A 77 -1.03 14.43 0.89
CA ARG A 77 -2.09 15.46 0.83
C ARG A 77 -2.70 15.55 -0.54
#